data_AF-A0A7Z9SJU5-F1
#
_entry.id   AF-A0A7Z9SJU5-F1
#
_cell.length_a   1.000
_cell.length_b   1.000
_cell.length_c   1.000
_cell.angle_alpha   90.00
_cell.angle_beta   90.00
_cell.angle_gamma   90.00
#
_symmetry.space_group_name_H-M   'P 1'
#
loop_
_entity.id
_entity.type
_entity.pdbx_description
1 polymer ?
#
loop_
_entity_poly.entity_id
_entity_poly.type
_entity_poly.pdbx_seq_one_letter_code
_entity_poly.pdbx_strand_id
1 'polypeptide(L)'
;LFAGTEADTTEENLQARIRGTLLMAVSNKSGKIVLTTGNKSEMAVGYATLYGDMSGGFAPLKDIAKTLVYRLANYRNSLSYVIPGRVIDREPSAELAPDQVDQDSLPPYVELDAILELFVEQKQSIRHIIEQGFDVDTVKRISAMVLNNEYKRRQSAPGPKVTQTAFGKERRYPMTSKFIP
;
A
#
# COMPACT_ATOMS: atom_id res chain seq x y z
N LEU A 1 28.36 -9.04 -6.21
CA LEU A 1 27.07 -9.78 -6.07
C LEU A 1 26.26 -9.70 -7.37
N PHE A 2 26.07 -8.49 -7.93
CA PHE A 2 25.25 -8.25 -9.13
C PHE A 2 26.08 -7.86 -10.37
N ALA A 3 27.32 -8.36 -10.50
CA ALA A 3 28.16 -8.01 -11.64
C ALA A 3 27.60 -8.66 -12.92
N GLY A 4 27.30 -7.86 -13.95
CA GLY A 4 26.79 -8.35 -15.24
C GLY A 4 25.26 -8.51 -15.31
N THR A 5 24.49 -8.00 -14.34
CA THR A 5 23.02 -7.95 -14.38
C THR A 5 22.53 -6.53 -14.56
N GLU A 6 21.32 -6.36 -15.12
CA GLU A 6 20.63 -5.07 -15.15
C GLU A 6 19.97 -4.77 -13.80
N ALA A 7 19.83 -3.49 -13.47
CA ALA A 7 19.15 -3.06 -12.24
C ALA A 7 17.64 -3.32 -12.36
N ASP A 8 17.03 -3.79 -11.29
CA ASP A 8 15.59 -4.03 -11.22
C ASP A 8 15.03 -3.73 -9.81
N THR A 9 13.85 -4.27 -9.50
CA THR A 9 13.23 -4.11 -8.17
C THR A 9 14.11 -4.61 -7.01
N THR A 10 15.17 -5.37 -7.28
CA THR A 10 16.14 -5.86 -6.29
C THR A 10 16.84 -4.72 -5.58
N GLU A 11 17.41 -3.76 -6.33
CA GLU A 11 18.10 -2.59 -5.77
C GLU A 11 17.15 -1.71 -4.96
N GLU A 12 15.93 -1.48 -5.46
CA GLU A 12 14.89 -0.72 -4.79
C GLU A 12 14.48 -1.37 -3.46
N ASN A 13 14.20 -2.68 -3.49
CA ASN A 13 13.83 -3.44 -2.30
C ASN A 13 14.97 -3.51 -1.28
N LEU A 14 16.23 -3.55 -1.72
CA LEU A 14 17.38 -3.51 -0.82
C LEU A 14 17.44 -2.18 -0.06
N GLN A 15 17.26 -1.05 -0.75
CA GLN A 15 17.20 0.28 -0.11
C GLN A 15 16.09 0.35 0.94
N ALA A 16 14.89 -0.12 0.61
CA ALA A 16 13.75 -0.14 1.55
C ALA A 16 14.05 -0.98 2.81
N ARG A 17 14.66 -2.17 2.65
CA ARG A 17 15.04 -3.04 3.78
C ARG A 17 16.13 -2.43 4.66
N ILE A 18 17.10 -1.73 4.08
CA ILE A 18 18.12 -1.00 4.84
C ILE A 18 17.46 0.09 5.69
N ARG A 19 16.53 0.87 5.12
CA ARG A 19 15.78 1.90 5.88
C ARG A 19 15.00 1.29 7.05
N GLY A 20 14.27 0.19 6.82
CA GLY A 20 13.56 -0.52 7.88
C GLY A 20 14.50 -1.03 8.99
N THR A 21 15.64 -1.59 8.61
CA THR A 21 16.67 -2.08 9.56
C THR A 21 17.23 -0.95 10.43
N LEU A 22 17.53 0.20 9.83
CA LEU A 22 18.04 1.37 10.55
C LEU A 22 17.01 1.91 11.55
N LEU A 23 15.75 2.04 11.14
CA LEU A 23 14.67 2.52 12.03
C LEU A 23 14.46 1.56 13.21
N MET A 24 14.49 0.25 12.98
CA MET A 24 14.39 -0.74 14.05
C MET A 24 15.58 -0.68 15.00
N ALA A 25 16.80 -0.43 14.51
CA ALA A 25 17.97 -0.21 15.37
C ALA A 25 17.81 1.02 16.27
N VAL A 26 17.29 2.13 15.74
CA VAL A 26 16.96 3.34 16.53
C VAL A 26 15.88 3.05 17.56
N SER A 27 14.83 2.33 17.18
CA SER A 27 13.76 1.88 18.09
C SER A 27 14.33 1.08 19.25
N ASN A 28 15.17 0.08 18.97
CA ASN A 28 15.79 -0.76 20.00
C ASN A 28 16.65 0.04 20.98
N LYS A 29 17.39 1.04 20.49
CA LYS A 29 18.26 1.86 21.35
C LYS A 29 17.48 2.90 22.16
N SER A 30 16.38 3.43 21.62
CA SER A 30 15.62 4.52 22.23
C SER A 30 14.37 4.08 22.99
N GLY A 31 13.93 2.83 22.84
CA GLY A 31 12.68 2.32 23.41
C GLY A 31 11.41 2.86 22.73
N LYS A 32 11.53 3.56 21.59
CA LYS A 32 10.39 4.14 20.86
C LYS A 32 9.83 3.15 19.84
N ILE A 33 8.52 3.18 19.61
CA ILE A 33 7.88 2.39 18.56
C ILE A 33 8.11 3.00 17.18
N VAL A 34 8.42 2.17 16.19
CA VAL A 34 8.41 2.58 14.77
C VAL A 34 6.97 2.56 14.26
N LEU A 35 6.51 3.68 13.71
CA LEU A 35 5.24 3.77 13.00
C LEU A 35 5.48 3.55 11.50
N THR A 36 4.83 2.56 10.92
CA THR A 36 4.86 2.34 9.46
C THR A 36 3.83 3.23 8.78
N THR A 37 4.08 3.57 7.52
CA THR A 37 3.29 4.57 6.78
C THR A 37 2.49 4.01 5.61
N GLY A 38 2.51 2.68 5.42
CA GLY A 38 1.73 2.01 4.37
C GLY A 38 0.23 2.21 4.56
N ASN A 39 -0.45 2.63 3.49
CA ASN A 39 -1.90 2.85 3.49
C ASN A 39 -2.68 1.63 2.94
N LYS A 40 -4.01 1.68 3.03
CA LYS A 40 -4.88 0.56 2.64
C LYS A 40 -4.70 0.18 1.18
N SER A 41 -4.55 1.15 0.29
CA SER A 41 -4.44 0.95 -1.16
C SER A 41 -3.15 0.22 -1.52
N GLU A 42 -2.02 0.67 -0.96
CA GLU A 42 -0.70 0.02 -1.11
C GLU A 42 -0.71 -1.41 -0.56
N MET A 43 -1.24 -1.60 0.65
CA MET A 43 -1.35 -2.92 1.27
C MET A 43 -2.29 -3.87 0.51
N ALA A 44 -3.35 -3.33 -0.10
CA ALA A 44 -4.31 -4.11 -0.87
C ALA A 44 -3.63 -4.81 -2.05
N VAL A 45 -2.89 -4.04 -2.86
CA VAL A 45 -2.24 -4.56 -4.07
C VAL A 45 -0.81 -5.06 -3.81
N GLY A 46 -0.32 -4.95 -2.58
CA GLY A 46 1.02 -5.38 -2.18
C GLY A 46 2.14 -4.52 -2.76
N TYR A 47 1.84 -3.24 -3.03
CA TYR A 47 2.81 -2.24 -3.44
C TYR A 47 3.60 -1.77 -2.20
N ALA A 48 4.46 -2.67 -1.73
CA ALA A 48 5.25 -2.56 -0.52
C ALA A 48 6.39 -3.57 -0.53
N THR A 49 7.49 -3.23 0.12
CA THR A 49 8.63 -4.13 0.31
C THR A 49 8.49 -4.85 1.64
N LEU A 50 8.41 -6.19 1.57
CA LEU A 50 8.42 -7.02 2.77
C LEU A 50 9.72 -6.77 3.56
N TYR A 51 9.56 -6.44 4.84
CA TYR A 51 10.62 -6.03 5.77
C TYR A 51 11.35 -4.73 5.41
N GLY A 52 10.81 -3.96 4.46
CA GLY A 52 11.22 -2.59 4.15
C GLY A 52 10.32 -1.59 4.86
N ASP A 53 9.52 -0.86 4.10
CA ASP A 53 8.50 0.09 4.58
C ASP A 53 7.45 -0.54 5.52
N MET A 54 7.28 -1.86 5.44
CA MET A 54 6.40 -2.63 6.32
C MET A 54 6.97 -2.88 7.73
N SER A 55 8.25 -2.58 7.96
CA SER A 55 8.94 -2.85 9.23
C SER A 55 8.59 -1.81 10.29
N GLY A 56 7.76 -2.19 11.25
CA GLY A 56 7.48 -1.39 12.44
C GLY A 56 6.47 -2.03 13.39
N GLY A 57 6.15 -1.33 14.47
CA GLY A 57 5.29 -1.85 15.54
C GLY A 57 3.81 -1.52 15.36
N PHE A 58 3.48 -0.46 14.63
CA PHE A 58 2.10 -0.04 14.39
C PHE A 58 1.94 0.74 13.08
N ALA A 59 0.82 0.57 12.40
CA ALA A 59 0.52 1.15 11.09
C ALA A 59 -0.75 2.03 11.17
N PRO A 60 -0.62 3.34 11.49
CA PRO A 60 -1.78 4.22 11.68
C PRO A 60 -2.67 4.35 10.45
N LEU A 61 -2.09 4.26 9.24
CA LEU A 61 -2.79 4.44 7.97
C LEU A 61 -3.26 3.12 7.34
N LYS A 62 -3.07 1.98 8.03
CA LYS A 62 -3.29 0.63 7.47
C LYS A 62 -4.64 0.42 6.82
N ASP A 63 -5.69 1.05 7.35
CA ASP A 63 -7.06 0.94 6.86
C ASP A 63 -7.60 2.28 6.32
N ILE A 64 -6.72 3.17 5.88
CA ILE A 64 -7.05 4.44 5.22
C ILE A 64 -6.69 4.32 3.74
N ALA A 65 -7.65 4.47 2.82
CA ALA A 65 -7.38 4.50 1.38
C ALA A 65 -6.54 5.74 0.99
N LYS A 66 -5.74 5.68 -0.08
CA LYS A 66 -4.85 6.78 -0.48
C LYS A 66 -5.62 8.07 -0.74
N THR A 67 -6.76 7.99 -1.42
CA THR A 67 -7.66 9.14 -1.63
C THR A 67 -8.11 9.76 -0.30
N LEU A 68 -8.37 8.95 0.73
CA LEU A 68 -8.69 9.43 2.07
C LEU A 68 -7.47 10.01 2.80
N VAL A 69 -6.26 9.50 2.57
CA VAL A 69 -5.01 10.10 3.10
C VAL A 69 -4.89 11.56 2.64
N TYR A 70 -5.08 11.84 1.34
CA TYR A 70 -5.05 13.21 0.81
C TYR A 70 -6.14 14.10 1.43
N ARG A 71 -7.36 13.58 1.58
CA ARG A 71 -8.46 14.31 2.24
C ARG A 71 -8.14 14.64 3.71
N LEU A 72 -7.56 13.69 4.45
CA LEU A 72 -7.17 13.87 5.85
C LEU A 72 -6.00 14.85 5.98
N ALA A 73 -5.04 14.84 5.05
CA ALA A 73 -3.95 15.81 5.04
C ALA A 73 -4.47 17.24 4.85
N ASN A 74 -5.37 17.45 3.88
CA ASN A 74 -6.02 18.74 3.64
C ASN A 74 -6.87 19.19 4.84
N TYR A 75 -7.64 18.27 5.43
CA TYR A 75 -8.37 18.54 6.67
C TYR A 75 -7.43 18.93 7.83
N ARG A 76 -6.31 18.23 8.02
CA ARG A 76 -5.35 18.59 9.07
C ARG A 76 -4.79 19.99 8.85
N ASN A 77 -4.52 20.37 7.61
CA ASN A 77 -4.02 21.70 7.25
C ASN A 77 -5.07 22.81 7.42
N SER A 78 -6.37 22.53 7.27
CA SER A 78 -7.42 23.51 7.55
C SER A 78 -7.52 23.84 9.04
N LEU A 79 -7.13 22.92 9.93
CA LEU A 79 -7.03 23.17 11.37
C LEU A 79 -5.74 23.90 11.76
N SER A 80 -4.61 23.52 11.15
CA SER A 80 -3.32 24.17 11.35
C SER A 80 -2.36 23.69 10.26
N TYR A 81 -1.70 24.63 9.57
CA TYR A 81 -0.80 24.31 8.46
C TYR A 81 0.48 23.61 8.98
N VAL A 82 0.54 22.29 8.81
CA VAL A 82 1.67 21.45 9.28
C VAL A 82 2.20 20.50 8.21
N ILE A 83 1.42 20.21 7.17
CA ILE A 83 1.85 19.41 6.02
C ILE A 83 2.15 20.39 4.88
N PRO A 84 3.40 20.52 4.41
CA PRO A 84 3.71 21.43 3.31
C PRO A 84 2.92 21.10 2.05
N GLY A 85 2.35 22.11 1.38
CA GLY A 85 1.54 21.93 0.16
C GLY A 85 2.24 21.08 -0.91
N ARG A 86 3.54 21.32 -1.13
CA ARG A 86 4.37 20.53 -2.06
C ARG A 86 4.38 19.00 -1.81
N VAL A 87 4.06 18.54 -0.60
CA VAL A 87 3.96 17.11 -0.28
C VAL A 87 2.62 16.53 -0.73
N ILE A 88 1.58 17.35 -0.77
CA ILE A 88 0.22 17.01 -1.21
C ILE A 88 0.12 17.11 -2.74
N ASP A 89 0.75 18.12 -3.33
CA ASP A 89 0.62 18.46 -4.76
C ASP A 89 1.53 17.61 -5.67
N ARG A 90 2.57 16.98 -5.12
CA ARG A 90 3.49 16.13 -5.88
C ARG A 90 2.86 14.79 -6.22
N GLU A 91 3.33 14.19 -7.31
CA GLU A 91 2.95 12.83 -7.67
C GLU A 91 3.43 11.81 -6.62
N PRO A 92 2.62 10.78 -6.33
CA PRO A 92 2.97 9.76 -5.35
C PRO A 92 4.12 8.88 -5.88
N SER A 93 5.11 8.62 -5.02
CA SER A 93 6.31 7.86 -5.35
C SER A 93 6.93 7.22 -4.11
N ALA A 94 7.61 6.09 -4.30
CA ALA A 94 8.44 5.43 -3.28
C ALA A 94 9.86 6.01 -3.16
N GLU A 95 10.29 6.85 -4.12
CA GLU A 95 11.60 7.50 -4.16
C GLU A 95 12.77 6.48 -4.00
N LEU A 96 12.68 5.35 -4.72
CA LEU A 96 13.70 4.29 -4.74
C LEU A 96 14.53 4.30 -6.03
N ALA A 97 14.01 4.90 -7.10
CA ALA A 97 14.71 5.10 -8.38
C ALA A 97 14.47 6.53 -8.93
N PRO A 98 15.35 7.04 -9.81
CA PRO A 98 15.15 8.34 -10.46
C PRO A 98 13.82 8.41 -11.22
N ASP A 99 13.13 9.54 -11.10
CA ASP A 99 11.86 9.84 -11.79
C ASP A 99 10.71 8.83 -11.56
N GLN A 100 10.85 7.96 -10.55
CA GLN A 100 9.86 6.95 -10.20
C GLN A 100 8.53 7.58 -9.78
N VAL A 101 7.42 7.08 -10.34
CA VAL A 101 6.07 7.40 -9.89
C VAL A 101 5.26 6.12 -9.67
N ASP A 102 4.31 6.15 -8.74
CA ASP A 102 3.49 4.96 -8.46
C ASP A 102 2.64 4.56 -9.67
N GLN A 103 2.34 5.51 -10.57
CA GLN A 103 1.61 5.23 -11.81
C GLN A 103 2.39 4.39 -12.83
N ASP A 104 3.70 4.20 -12.66
CA ASP A 104 4.50 3.28 -13.49
C ASP A 104 4.02 1.83 -13.36
N SER A 105 3.40 1.49 -12.22
CA SER A 105 2.93 0.13 -11.91
C SER A 105 1.45 0.05 -11.54
N LEU A 106 0.81 1.15 -11.15
CA LEU A 106 -0.57 1.19 -10.66
C LEU A 106 -1.45 2.14 -11.49
N PRO A 107 -2.77 1.91 -11.59
CA PRO A 107 -3.66 2.95 -12.11
C PRO A 107 -3.71 4.14 -11.12
N PRO A 108 -4.23 5.31 -11.54
CA PRO A 108 -4.44 6.43 -10.64
C PRO A 108 -5.19 6.02 -9.38
N TYR A 109 -4.79 6.54 -8.21
CA TYR A 109 -5.37 6.12 -6.93
C TYR A 109 -6.88 6.31 -6.82
N VAL A 110 -7.47 7.27 -7.54
CA VAL A 110 -8.92 7.44 -7.61
C VAL A 110 -9.60 6.20 -8.21
N GLU A 111 -9.04 5.68 -9.30
CA GLU A 111 -9.52 4.47 -9.96
C GLU A 111 -9.21 3.22 -9.11
N LEU A 112 -7.97 3.13 -8.61
CA LEU A 112 -7.54 2.01 -7.76
C LEU A 112 -8.46 1.87 -6.52
N ASP A 113 -8.68 2.96 -5.80
CA ASP A 113 -9.46 2.94 -4.56
C ASP A 113 -10.92 2.58 -4.83
N ALA A 114 -11.49 3.02 -5.96
CA ALA A 114 -12.85 2.67 -6.35
C ALA A 114 -12.99 1.16 -6.67
N ILE A 115 -12.02 0.59 -7.41
CA ILE A 115 -11.98 -0.86 -7.67
C ILE A 115 -11.82 -1.64 -6.35
N LEU A 116 -10.93 -1.18 -5.47
CA LEU A 116 -10.69 -1.83 -4.18
C LEU A 116 -11.91 -1.77 -3.27
N GLU A 117 -12.65 -0.66 -3.24
CA GLU A 117 -13.89 -0.53 -2.48
C GLU A 117 -14.92 -1.58 -2.95
N LEU A 118 -15.17 -1.65 -4.26
CA LEU A 118 -16.12 -2.61 -4.83
C LEU A 118 -15.68 -4.06 -4.58
N PHE A 119 -14.41 -4.39 -4.84
CA PHE A 119 -13.90 -5.75 -4.77
C PHE A 119 -13.69 -6.24 -3.33
N VAL A 120 -13.13 -5.41 -2.46
CA VAL A 120 -12.70 -5.81 -1.11
C VAL A 120 -13.79 -5.51 -0.08
N GLU A 121 -14.35 -4.30 -0.11
CA GLU A 121 -15.29 -3.87 0.93
C GLU A 121 -16.71 -4.35 0.64
N GLN A 122 -17.17 -4.12 -0.59
CA GLN A 122 -18.52 -4.49 -1.02
C GLN A 122 -18.61 -5.93 -1.56
N LYS A 123 -17.46 -6.61 -1.73
CA LYS A 123 -17.36 -8.02 -2.19
C LYS A 123 -18.05 -8.28 -3.52
N GLN A 124 -18.02 -7.29 -4.41
CA GLN A 124 -18.59 -7.40 -5.75
C GLN A 124 -17.74 -8.30 -6.64
N SER A 125 -18.40 -8.96 -7.59
CA SER A 125 -17.72 -9.79 -8.60
C SER A 125 -16.94 -8.93 -9.60
N ILE A 126 -15.87 -9.48 -10.19
CA ILE A 126 -15.11 -8.81 -11.26
C ILE A 126 -16.04 -8.37 -12.40
N ARG A 127 -16.99 -9.24 -12.79
CA ARG A 127 -17.98 -8.92 -13.82
C ARG A 127 -18.78 -7.66 -13.46
N HIS A 128 -19.26 -7.56 -12.24
CA HIS A 128 -20.04 -6.40 -11.79
C HIS A 128 -19.20 -5.12 -11.82
N ILE A 129 -17.93 -5.19 -11.41
CA ILE A 129 -17.01 -4.04 -11.44
C ILE A 129 -16.80 -3.57 -12.88
N ILE A 130 -16.59 -4.49 -13.83
CA ILE A 130 -16.49 -4.17 -15.26
C ILE A 130 -17.79 -3.51 -15.77
N GLU A 131 -18.95 -4.01 -15.35
CA GLU A 131 -20.25 -3.42 -15.70
C GLU A 131 -20.44 -1.99 -15.13
N GLN A 132 -19.67 -1.58 -14.12
CA GLN A 132 -19.62 -0.17 -13.64
C GLN A 132 -18.77 0.75 -14.53
N GLY A 133 -18.15 0.23 -15.60
CA GLY A 133 -17.39 1.01 -16.58
C GLY A 133 -15.88 1.04 -16.35
N PHE A 134 -15.34 0.24 -15.44
CA PHE A 134 -13.90 0.08 -15.28
C PHE A 134 -13.29 -0.79 -16.38
N ASP A 135 -12.05 -0.49 -16.77
CA ASP A 135 -11.32 -1.26 -17.77
C ASP A 135 -11.11 -2.72 -17.34
N VAL A 136 -11.33 -3.65 -18.28
CA VAL A 136 -11.33 -5.09 -18.02
C VAL A 136 -9.97 -5.58 -17.53
N ASP A 137 -8.90 -5.14 -18.19
CA ASP A 137 -7.54 -5.58 -17.88
C ASP A 137 -7.07 -5.01 -16.55
N THR A 138 -7.43 -3.75 -16.27
CA THR A 138 -7.16 -3.10 -14.98
C THR A 138 -7.86 -3.80 -13.83
N VAL A 139 -9.17 -4.08 -13.93
CA VAL A 139 -9.91 -4.79 -12.86
C VAL A 139 -9.30 -6.16 -12.60
N LYS A 140 -9.05 -6.96 -13.65
CA LYS A 140 -8.43 -8.29 -13.50
C LYS A 140 -7.07 -8.22 -12.85
N ARG A 141 -6.22 -7.27 -13.28
CA ARG A 141 -4.87 -7.07 -12.73
C ARG A 141 -4.93 -6.70 -11.25
N ILE A 142 -5.76 -5.73 -10.86
CA ILE A 142 -5.89 -5.31 -9.47
C ILE A 142 -6.46 -6.43 -8.60
N SER A 143 -7.50 -7.14 -9.03
CA SER A 143 -8.04 -8.30 -8.30
C SER A 143 -6.99 -9.40 -8.10
N ALA A 144 -6.18 -9.69 -9.14
CA ALA A 144 -5.08 -10.66 -9.04
C ALA A 144 -3.99 -10.18 -8.06
N MET A 145 -3.59 -8.91 -8.12
CA MET A 145 -2.63 -8.32 -7.17
C MET A 145 -3.15 -8.42 -5.73
N VAL A 146 -4.44 -8.15 -5.51
CA VAL A 146 -5.06 -8.31 -4.19
C VAL A 146 -4.92 -9.75 -3.72
N LEU A 147 -5.31 -10.75 -4.51
CA LEU A 147 -5.24 -12.14 -4.09
C LEU A 147 -3.80 -12.63 -3.86
N ASN A 148 -2.87 -12.27 -4.73
CA ASN A 148 -1.49 -12.78 -4.70
C ASN A 148 -0.64 -12.19 -3.56
N ASN A 149 -1.00 -11.01 -3.02
CA ASN A 149 -0.21 -10.32 -1.99
C ASN A 149 -0.69 -10.59 -0.55
N GLU A 150 -1.48 -11.65 -0.33
CA GLU A 150 -1.96 -12.03 1.01
C GLU A 150 -0.81 -12.31 1.99
N TYR A 151 0.28 -12.90 1.52
CA TYR A 151 1.46 -13.20 2.35
C TYR A 151 2.14 -11.95 2.92
N LYS A 152 2.16 -10.83 2.16
CA LYS A 152 2.70 -9.55 2.65
C LYS A 152 1.80 -8.99 3.75
N ARG A 153 0.49 -8.97 3.50
CA ARG A 153 -0.49 -8.41 4.45
C ARG A 153 -0.49 -9.13 5.80
N ARG A 154 -0.31 -10.46 5.81
CA ARG A 154 -0.21 -11.22 7.06
C ARG A 154 1.00 -10.88 7.94
N GLN A 155 2.01 -10.24 7.37
CA GLN A 155 3.24 -9.83 8.05
C GLN A 155 3.31 -8.33 8.31
N SER A 156 2.31 -7.57 7.86
CA SER A 156 2.23 -6.13 8.11
C SER A 156 1.97 -5.84 9.60
N ALA A 157 2.56 -4.75 10.09
CA ALA A 157 2.31 -4.25 11.43
C ALA A 157 0.80 -4.08 11.72
N PRO A 158 0.33 -4.29 12.95
CA PRO A 158 -1.07 -4.06 13.31
C PRO A 158 -1.45 -2.59 13.10
N GLY A 159 -2.72 -2.30 12.86
CA GLY A 159 -3.23 -0.95 12.65
C GLY A 159 -4.70 -0.84 13.05
N PRO A 160 -5.24 0.39 13.15
CA PRO A 160 -6.65 0.59 13.46
C PRO A 160 -7.53 0.17 12.29
N LYS A 161 -8.76 -0.23 12.62
CA LYS A 161 -9.83 -0.41 11.62
C LYS A 161 -10.63 0.87 11.53
N VAL A 162 -10.88 1.32 10.30
CA VAL A 162 -11.65 2.55 10.00
C VAL A 162 -12.80 2.24 9.04
N THR A 163 -12.58 1.34 8.09
CA THR A 163 -13.58 0.90 7.11
C THR A 163 -14.38 -0.31 7.59
N GLN A 164 -15.39 -0.73 6.82
CA GLN A 164 -16.17 -1.92 7.16
C GLN A 164 -15.34 -3.21 7.07
N THR A 165 -14.49 -3.31 6.03
CA THR A 165 -13.66 -4.49 5.75
C THR A 165 -12.18 -4.11 5.72
N ALA A 166 -11.51 -4.29 6.86
CA ALA A 166 -10.06 -4.14 6.98
C ALA A 166 -9.31 -5.41 6.57
N PHE A 167 -8.05 -5.26 6.15
CA PHE A 167 -7.13 -6.38 5.91
C PHE A 167 -6.61 -6.97 7.23
N GLY A 168 -7.49 -7.68 7.92
CA GLY A 168 -7.23 -8.30 9.21
C GLY A 168 -8.25 -9.39 9.53
N LYS A 169 -9.00 -9.23 10.62
CA LYS A 169 -9.95 -10.26 11.08
C LYS A 169 -11.16 -10.40 10.16
N GLU A 170 -11.52 -9.32 9.47
CA GLU A 170 -12.69 -9.17 8.60
C GLU A 170 -12.53 -9.89 7.25
N ARG A 171 -11.30 -10.03 6.77
CA ARG A 171 -10.98 -10.66 5.49
C ARG A 171 -9.93 -11.75 5.67
N ARG A 172 -10.38 -12.99 5.80
CA ARG A 172 -9.52 -14.17 6.00
C ARG A 172 -9.43 -14.98 4.72
N TYR A 173 -8.37 -14.75 3.94
CA TYR A 173 -8.09 -15.51 2.73
C TYR A 173 -6.86 -16.40 2.92
N PRO A 174 -6.78 -17.56 2.25
CA PRO A 174 -5.57 -18.38 2.28
C PRO A 174 -4.42 -17.67 1.57
N MET A 175 -3.18 -17.87 2.05
CA MET A 175 -1.99 -17.40 1.34
C MET A 175 -1.75 -18.24 0.08
N THR A 176 -1.94 -19.56 0.18
CA THR A 176 -1.82 -20.49 -0.94
C THR A 176 -3.18 -20.68 -1.57
N SER A 177 -3.39 -20.12 -2.75
CA SER A 177 -4.63 -20.23 -3.51
C SER A 177 -4.34 -20.32 -5.01
N LYS A 178 -5.09 -21.16 -5.72
CA LYS A 178 -5.16 -21.17 -7.20
C LYS A 178 -6.49 -20.63 -7.71
N PHE A 179 -7.26 -19.96 -6.85
CA PHE A 179 -8.53 -19.35 -7.22
C PHE A 179 -8.29 -18.23 -8.25
N ILE A 180 -9.02 -18.30 -9.36
CA ILE A 180 -9.03 -17.26 -10.40
C ILE A 180 -10.40 -16.58 -10.30
N PRO A 181 -10.44 -15.30 -9.85
CA PRO A 181 -11.68 -14.55 -9.64
C PRO A 181 -12.38 -14.12 -10.94
#